data_AF-A0A643F369-F1
#
_entry.id   AF-A0A643F369-F1
#
_cell.length_a   1.000
_cell.length_b   1.000
_cell.length_c   1.000
_cell.angle_alpha   90.00
_cell.angle_beta   90.00
_cell.angle_gamma   90.00
#
_symmetry.space_group_name_H-M   'P 1'
#
loop_
_entity.id
_entity.type
_entity.pdbx_description
1 polymer ?
#
loop_
_entity_poly.entity_id
_entity_poly.type
_entity_poly.pdbx_seq_one_letter_code
_entity_poly.pdbx_strand_id
1 'polypeptide(L)'
;MLKEFREFALKGNMVDLAIGVIIGGAFGGLVNSIVNDIIMPIIGLLTGGIDFSNMFIQLAGDPKTTLAAAREAGATIAYGNFVTLLINFLIIAWVLFLVVKGMNRLKKKEEAKPEAAAELPRDEVLLAEIRDLLAKQSKA
;
A
#
# COMPACT_ATOMS: atom_id res chain seq x y z
N MET A 1 -33.74 7.79 0.63
CA MET A 1 -32.55 7.62 -0.24
C MET A 1 -31.37 8.50 0.16
N LEU A 2 -31.36 9.82 -0.11
CA LEU A 2 -30.21 10.70 0.20
C LEU A 2 -29.90 10.83 1.70
N LYS A 3 -30.93 10.90 2.56
CA LYS A 3 -30.76 10.92 4.03
C LYS A 3 -30.25 9.58 4.58
N GLU A 4 -30.83 8.47 4.15
CA GLU A 4 -30.42 7.10 4.53
C GLU A 4 -29.00 6.77 4.05
N PHE A 5 -28.62 7.24 2.85
CA PHE A 5 -27.27 7.10 2.33
C PHE A 5 -26.25 7.90 3.16
N ARG A 6 -26.62 9.12 3.59
CA ARG A 6 -25.78 9.93 4.48
C ARG A 6 -25.62 9.26 5.84
N GLU A 7 -26.69 8.73 6.45
CA GLU A 7 -26.60 7.99 7.72
C GLU A 7 -25.80 6.69 7.60
N PHE A 8 -25.89 6.00 6.47
CA PHE A 8 -25.08 4.82 6.18
C PHE A 8 -23.60 5.16 5.98
N ALA A 9 -23.28 6.21 5.22
CA ALA A 9 -21.92 6.68 5.03
C ALA A 9 -21.30 7.23 6.33
N LEU A 10 -22.10 7.84 7.20
CA LEU A 10 -21.63 8.37 8.49
C LEU A 10 -21.38 7.29 9.55
N LYS A 11 -21.65 6.00 9.28
CA LYS A 11 -21.07 4.91 10.07
C LYS A 11 -19.56 4.92 9.81
N GLY A 12 -18.81 5.67 10.63
CA GLY A 12 -17.42 6.09 10.41
C GLY A 12 -16.45 5.03 9.87
N ASN A 13 -16.65 3.75 10.19
CA ASN A 13 -15.87 2.64 9.64
C ASN A 13 -15.91 2.56 8.09
N MET A 14 -17.00 2.98 7.44
CA MET A 14 -17.16 2.82 6.00
C MET A 14 -16.46 3.92 5.18
N VAL A 15 -16.42 5.15 5.71
CA VAL A 15 -15.72 6.27 5.08
C VAL A 15 -14.21 6.08 5.16
N ASP A 16 -13.71 5.66 6.33
CA ASP A 16 -12.28 5.37 6.50
C ASP A 16 -11.82 4.19 5.62
N LEU A 17 -12.65 3.15 5.51
CA LEU A 17 -12.41 2.04 4.58
C LEU A 17 -12.39 2.51 3.12
N ALA A 18 -13.36 3.33 2.71
CA ALA A 18 -13.43 3.84 1.34
C ALA A 18 -12.21 4.70 0.99
N ILE A 19 -11.79 5.57 1.90
CA ILE A 19 -10.57 6.38 1.75
C ILE A 19 -9.34 5.47 1.64
N GLY A 20 -9.22 4.46 2.51
CA GLY A 20 -8.12 3.49 2.48
C GLY A 20 -8.00 2.74 1.15
N VAL A 21 -9.13 2.30 0.59
CA VAL A 21 -9.16 1.59 -0.71
C VAL A 21 -8.77 2.52 -1.87
N ILE A 22 -9.31 3.74 -1.90
CA ILE A 22 -9.02 4.73 -2.95
C ILE A 22 -7.54 5.11 -2.93
N ILE A 23 -7.01 5.45 -1.75
CA ILE A 23 -5.59 5.82 -1.58
C ILE A 23 -4.70 4.61 -1.90
N GLY A 24 -5.06 3.40 -1.46
CA GLY A 24 -4.31 2.19 -1.74
C GLY A 24 -4.20 1.89 -3.24
N GLY A 25 -5.32 2.02 -3.97
CA GLY A 25 -5.33 1.87 -5.43
C GLY A 25 -4.50 2.93 -6.16
N ALA A 26 -4.66 4.21 -5.79
CA ALA A 26 -3.90 5.32 -6.38
C ALA A 26 -2.40 5.20 -6.11
N PHE A 27 -2.01 4.82 -4.90
CA PHE A 27 -0.61 4.62 -4.52
C PHE A 27 0.03 3.46 -5.31
N GLY A 28 -0.69 2.35 -5.49
CA GLY A 28 -0.24 1.26 -6.36
C GLY A 28 0.04 1.71 -7.80
N GLY A 29 -0.82 2.57 -8.36
CA GLY A 29 -0.62 3.20 -9.66
C GLY A 29 0.64 4.07 -9.74
N LEU A 30 0.89 4.89 -8.71
CA LEU A 30 2.09 5.72 -8.62
C LEU A 30 3.36 4.87 -8.58
N VAL A 31 3.38 3.81 -7.76
CA VAL A 31 4.54 2.91 -7.69
C VAL A 31 4.75 2.20 -9.03
N ASN A 32 3.69 1.72 -9.67
CA ASN A 32 3.78 1.11 -11.00
C ASN A 32 4.39 2.05 -12.05
N SER A 33 4.01 3.33 -12.07
CA SER A 33 4.59 4.32 -12.98
C SER A 33 6.07 4.54 -12.70
N ILE A 34 6.49 4.66 -11.44
CA ILE A 34 7.91 4.77 -11.10
C ILE A 34 8.70 3.55 -11.61
N VAL A 35 8.13 2.34 -11.47
CA VAL A 35 8.82 1.15 -11.95
C VAL A 35 8.87 1.08 -13.47
N ASN A 36 7.73 1.21 -14.13
CA ASN A 36 7.62 1.05 -15.58
C ASN A 36 8.26 2.19 -16.37
N ASP A 37 8.12 3.42 -15.88
CA ASP A 37 8.49 4.62 -16.62
C ASP A 37 9.89 5.13 -16.24
N ILE A 38 10.43 4.73 -15.07
CA ILE A 38 11.76 5.17 -14.60
C ILE A 38 12.72 4.00 -14.42
N ILE A 39 12.35 2.98 -13.65
CA ILE A 39 13.27 1.87 -13.33
C ILE A 39 13.52 0.98 -14.56
N MET A 40 12.46 0.57 -15.26
CA MET A 40 12.56 -0.35 -16.41
C MET A 40 13.41 0.22 -17.56
N PRO A 41 13.30 1.51 -17.96
CA PRO A 41 14.21 2.10 -18.95
C PRO A 41 15.68 2.08 -18.51
N ILE A 42 15.96 2.31 -17.23
CA ILE A 42 17.33 2.26 -16.68
C ILE A 42 17.86 0.83 -16.70
N ILE A 43 17.06 -0.15 -16.26
CA ILE A 43 17.42 -1.56 -16.35
C ILE A 43 17.66 -1.95 -17.81
N GLY A 44 16.77 -1.54 -18.72
CA GLY A 44 16.91 -1.77 -20.15
C GLY A 44 18.19 -1.18 -20.71
N LEU A 45 18.59 0.03 -20.30
CA LEU A 45 19.87 0.62 -20.68
C LEU A 45 21.06 -0.21 -20.19
N LEU A 46 21.03 -0.66 -18.93
CA LEU A 46 22.11 -1.43 -18.30
C LEU A 46 22.24 -2.86 -18.85
N THR A 47 21.14 -3.48 -19.27
CA THR A 47 21.13 -4.82 -19.88
C THR A 47 21.43 -4.79 -21.38
N GLY A 48 21.73 -3.62 -21.97
CA GLY A 48 22.08 -3.47 -23.38
C GLY A 48 20.88 -3.40 -24.33
N GLY A 49 19.74 -2.91 -23.85
CA GLY A 49 18.50 -2.76 -24.61
C GLY A 49 17.61 -4.00 -24.60
N ILE A 50 17.83 -4.94 -23.67
CA ILE A 50 16.95 -6.10 -23.51
C ILE A 50 15.60 -5.63 -22.97
N ASP A 51 14.64 -5.48 -23.87
CA ASP A 51 13.24 -5.29 -23.53
C ASP A 51 12.60 -6.65 -23.23
N PHE A 52 12.46 -6.95 -21.93
CA PHE A 52 11.77 -8.14 -21.45
C PHE A 52 10.32 -8.22 -21.96
N SER A 53 9.71 -7.10 -22.36
CA SER A 53 8.33 -7.08 -22.90
C SER A 53 8.20 -7.83 -24.23
N ASN A 54 9.30 -8.00 -24.98
CA ASN A 54 9.32 -8.70 -26.27
C ASN A 54 9.99 -10.07 -26.20
N MET A 55 10.26 -10.59 -25.00
CA MET A 55 10.75 -11.96 -24.84
C MET A 55 9.57 -12.95 -24.79
N PHE A 56 9.37 -13.67 -25.89
CA PHE A 56 8.33 -14.68 -26.00
C PHE A 56 8.79 -15.90 -26.79
N ILE A 57 8.10 -17.03 -26.56
CA ILE A 57 8.19 -18.24 -27.35
C ILE A 57 6.83 -18.42 -28.03
N GLN A 58 6.81 -18.35 -29.35
CA GLN A 58 5.60 -18.61 -30.13
C GLN A 58 5.46 -20.13 -30.31
N LEU A 59 4.30 -20.69 -29.95
CA LEU A 59 4.03 -22.14 -30.05
C LEU A 59 3.20 -22.50 -31.28
N ALA A 60 2.51 -21.53 -31.87
CA ALA A 60 1.72 -21.71 -33.08
C ALA A 60 1.69 -20.43 -33.94
N GLY A 61 1.69 -20.59 -35.27
CA GLY A 61 1.70 -19.51 -36.25
C GLY A 61 3.10 -19.20 -36.81
N ASP A 62 3.14 -18.38 -37.87
CA ASP A 62 4.41 -17.91 -38.45
C ASP A 62 5.21 -17.10 -37.42
N PRO A 63 6.55 -17.27 -37.36
CA PRO A 63 7.39 -16.51 -36.45
C PRO A 63 7.27 -15.02 -36.74
N LYS A 64 6.74 -14.28 -35.77
CA LYS A 64 6.64 -12.81 -35.82
C LYS A 64 7.71 -12.16 -34.95
N THR A 65 8.08 -10.94 -35.30
CA THR A 65 9.14 -10.16 -34.64
C THR A 65 8.68 -9.41 -33.39
N THR A 66 7.38 -9.31 -33.14
CA THR A 66 6.82 -8.58 -31.99
C THR A 66 5.85 -9.45 -31.21
N LEU A 67 5.80 -9.24 -29.89
CA LEU A 67 4.93 -10.02 -29.00
C LEU A 67 3.45 -9.80 -29.31
N ALA A 68 3.10 -8.58 -29.76
CA ALA A 68 1.75 -8.24 -30.21
C ALA A 68 1.32 -9.06 -31.44
N ALA A 69 2.17 -9.12 -32.48
CA ALA A 69 1.88 -9.89 -33.69
C ALA A 69 1.92 -11.40 -33.45
N ALA A 70 2.77 -11.89 -32.55
CA ALA A 70 2.81 -13.30 -32.17
C ALA A 70 1.56 -13.73 -31.39
N ARG A 71 1.04 -12.87 -30.50
CA ARG A 71 -0.24 -13.12 -29.80
C ARG A 71 -1.43 -13.19 -30.74
N GLU A 72 -1.46 -12.37 -31.78
CA GLU A 72 -2.53 -12.41 -32.78
C GLU A 72 -2.40 -13.62 -33.73
N ALA A 73 -1.17 -14.03 -34.06
CA ALA A 73 -0.90 -15.14 -34.97
C ALA A 73 -1.10 -16.52 -34.32
N GLY A 74 -1.08 -16.63 -32.99
CA GLY A 74 -1.35 -17.88 -32.29
C GLY A 74 -0.90 -17.92 -30.83
N ALA A 75 -0.98 -19.13 -30.25
CA ALA A 75 -0.60 -19.36 -28.87
C ALA A 75 0.88 -18.98 -28.63
N THR A 76 1.12 -18.07 -27.69
CA THR A 76 2.44 -17.50 -27.41
C THR A 76 2.69 -17.46 -25.90
N ILE A 77 3.83 -18.00 -25.47
CA ILE A 77 4.32 -17.89 -24.09
C ILE A 77 5.15 -16.62 -23.97
N ALA A 78 4.54 -15.59 -23.37
CA ALA A 78 5.16 -14.31 -23.06
C ALA A 78 5.91 -14.36 -21.71
N TYR A 79 6.98 -15.17 -21.62
CA TYR A 79 7.73 -15.34 -20.37
C TYR A 79 8.41 -14.04 -19.91
N GLY A 80 8.77 -13.17 -20.84
CA GLY A 80 9.33 -11.87 -20.53
C GLY A 80 8.37 -10.95 -19.77
N ASN A 81 7.08 -10.95 -20.14
CA ASN A 81 6.06 -10.21 -19.41
C ASN A 81 5.90 -10.72 -17.95
N PHE A 82 6.04 -12.03 -17.74
CA PHE A 82 6.03 -12.59 -16.38
C PHE A 82 7.22 -12.10 -15.57
N VAL A 83 8.43 -12.08 -16.15
CA VAL A 83 9.63 -11.56 -15.48
C VAL A 83 9.49 -10.07 -15.16
N THR A 84 8.97 -9.27 -16.08
CA THR A 84 8.66 -7.85 -15.83
C THR A 84 7.68 -7.69 -14.66
N LEU A 85 6.57 -8.44 -14.66
CA LEU A 85 5.59 -8.38 -13.57
C LEU A 85 6.18 -8.84 -12.24
N LEU A 86 7.05 -9.85 -12.23
CA LEU A 86 7.75 -10.31 -11.03
C LEU A 86 8.69 -9.23 -10.48
N ILE A 87 9.47 -8.59 -11.34
CA ILE A 87 10.36 -7.47 -10.95
C ILE A 87 9.52 -6.31 -10.38
N ASN A 88 8.42 -5.95 -11.05
CA ASN A 88 7.52 -4.90 -10.59
C ASN A 88 6.96 -5.23 -9.21
N PHE A 89 6.47 -6.45 -9.01
CA PHE A 89 5.96 -6.91 -7.72
C PHE A 89 7.03 -6.81 -6.61
N LEU A 90 8.26 -7.24 -6.89
CA LEU A 90 9.36 -7.17 -5.93
C LEU A 90 9.71 -5.71 -5.57
N ILE A 91 9.71 -4.80 -6.55
CA ILE A 91 9.97 -3.38 -6.28
C ILE A 91 8.83 -2.76 -5.48
N ILE A 92 7.57 -3.02 -5.83
CA ILE A 92 6.41 -2.53 -5.07
C ILE A 92 6.46 -3.04 -3.63
N ALA A 93 6.71 -4.33 -3.43
CA ALA A 93 6.86 -4.92 -2.10
C ALA A 93 7.99 -4.26 -1.31
N TRP A 94 9.13 -3.99 -1.96
CA TRP A 94 10.26 -3.31 -1.34
C TRP A 94 9.94 -1.87 -0.94
N VAL A 95 9.29 -1.10 -1.83
CA VAL A 95 8.87 0.28 -1.56
C VAL A 95 7.86 0.32 -0.41
N LEU A 96 6.84 -0.55 -0.43
CA LEU A 96 5.87 -0.67 0.66
C LEU A 96 6.54 -1.05 1.98
N PHE A 97 7.50 -1.97 1.95
CA PHE A 97 8.30 -2.33 3.12
C PHE A 97 9.06 -1.12 3.69
N LEU A 98 9.68 -0.30 2.84
CA LEU A 98 10.37 0.92 3.28
C LEU A 98 9.40 1.94 3.90
N VAL A 99 8.21 2.13 3.32
CA VAL A 99 7.18 3.02 3.87
C VAL A 99 6.71 2.53 5.24
N VAL A 100 6.35 1.25 5.36
CA VAL A 100 5.91 0.64 6.63
C VAL A 100 7.01 0.72 7.67
N LYS A 101 8.26 0.43 7.29
CA LYS A 101 9.43 0.55 8.17
C LYS A 101 9.64 2.00 8.63
N GLY A 102 9.45 2.97 7.74
CA GLY A 102 9.50 4.40 8.04
C GLY A 102 8.42 4.82 9.05
N MET A 103 7.16 4.43 8.80
CA MET A 103 6.04 4.68 9.72
C MET A 103 6.25 4.04 11.08
N ASN A 104 6.70 2.78 11.13
CA ASN A 104 7.00 2.08 12.37
C ASN A 104 8.14 2.76 13.15
N ARG A 105 9.15 3.30 12.44
CA ARG A 105 10.24 4.08 13.07
C ARG A 105 9.74 5.40 13.65
N LEU A 106 8.79 6.07 13.00
CA LEU A 106 8.19 7.31 13.49
C LEU A 106 7.31 7.07 14.72
N LYS A 107 6.44 6.04 14.70
CA LYS A 107 5.63 5.64 15.86
C LYS A 107 6.50 5.32 17.09
N LYS A 108 7.57 4.55 16.88
CA LYS A 108 8.53 4.21 17.94
C LYS A 108 9.27 5.45 18.49
N LYS A 109 9.35 6.54 17.72
CA LYS A 109 9.96 7.81 18.13
C LYS A 109 8.98 8.69 18.92
N GLU A 110 7.68 8.56 18.67
CA GLU A 110 6.63 9.16 19.51
C GLU A 110 6.53 8.48 20.88
N GLU A 111 6.63 7.14 20.93
CA GLU A 111 6.67 6.37 22.20
C GLU A 111 7.94 6.64 23.04
N ALA A 112 9.01 7.14 22.41
CA ALA A 112 10.28 7.45 23.08
C ALA A 112 10.41 8.91 23.56
N LYS A 113 9.40 9.76 23.34
CA LYS A 113 9.31 11.00 24.11
C LYS A 113 8.86 10.61 25.52
N PRO A 114 9.56 11.04 26.59
CA PRO A 114 8.99 10.90 27.93
C PRO A 114 7.61 11.56 27.86
N GLU A 115 6.58 10.80 28.23
CA GLU A 115 5.20 11.26 28.33
C GLU A 115 5.24 12.62 29.02
N ALA A 116 5.17 13.70 28.24
CA ALA A 116 4.78 14.99 28.78
C ALA A 116 3.33 14.74 29.16
N ALA A 117 3.14 14.37 30.44
CA ALA A 117 1.90 13.96 31.08
C ALA A 117 0.72 14.15 30.13
N ALA A 118 0.36 13.08 29.42
CA ALA A 118 -0.90 13.08 28.70
C ALA A 118 -1.94 13.42 29.76
N GLU A 119 -2.50 14.62 29.69
CA GLU A 119 -3.60 15.00 30.57
C GLU A 119 -4.63 13.90 30.39
N LEU A 120 -4.83 13.10 31.44
CA LEU A 120 -5.73 11.96 31.43
C LEU A 120 -7.06 12.44 30.83
N PRO A 121 -7.70 11.65 29.96
CA PRO A 121 -9.06 11.93 29.52
C PRO A 121 -9.91 12.35 30.71
N ARG A 122 -10.78 13.35 30.53
CA ARG A 122 -11.53 13.96 31.63
C ARG A 122 -12.28 12.91 32.49
N ASP A 123 -12.70 11.82 31.85
CA ASP A 123 -13.35 10.68 32.48
C ASP A 123 -12.40 9.90 33.40
N GLU A 124 -11.15 9.70 33.01
CA GLU A 124 -10.13 9.04 33.84
C GLU A 124 -9.74 9.90 35.04
N VAL A 125 -9.70 11.23 34.89
CA VAL A 125 -9.51 12.19 36.00
C VAL A 125 -10.67 12.10 36.99
N LEU A 126 -11.91 12.16 36.49
CA LEU A 126 -13.10 12.07 37.33
C LEU A 126 -13.18 10.73 38.07
N LEU A 127 -12.81 9.62 37.43
CA LEU A 127 -12.76 8.30 38.06
C LEU A 127 -11.67 8.24 39.15
N ALA A 128 -10.53 8.89 38.95
CA ALA A 128 -9.49 9.00 39.97
C ALA A 128 -9.98 9.82 41.19
N GLU A 129 -10.64 10.95 40.95
CA GLU A 129 -11.25 11.77 42.00
C GLU A 129 -12.34 11.01 42.77
N ILE A 130 -13.23 10.29 42.07
CA ILE A 130 -14.29 9.47 42.67
C ILE A 130 -13.68 8.35 43.54
N ARG A 131 -12.64 7.66 43.05
CA ARG A 131 -11.91 6.64 43.81
C ARG A 131 -11.37 7.22 45.12
N ASP A 132 -10.74 8.39 45.04
CA ASP A 132 -10.10 9.01 46.19
C ASP A 132 -11.14 9.51 47.21
N LEU A 133 -12.28 10.03 46.75
CA LEU A 133 -13.41 10.40 47.60
C LEU A 133 -14.03 9.18 48.29
N LEU A 134 -14.21 8.06 47.59
CA LEU A 134 -14.70 6.81 48.16
C LEU A 134 -13.73 6.21 49.19
N ALA A 135 -12.43 6.24 48.90
CA ALA A 135 -11.39 5.78 49.83
C ALA A 135 -11.32 6.65 51.10
N LYS A 136 -11.70 7.92 51.00
CA LYS A 136 -11.79 8.84 52.14
C LYS A 136 -13.05 8.61 52.97
N GLN A 137 -14.17 8.29 52.32
CA GLN A 137 -15.42 7.90 52.99
C GLN A 137 -15.32 6.55 53.71
N SER A 138 -14.60 5.56 53.15
CA SER A 138 -14.47 4.24 53.77
C SER A 138 -13.56 4.21 55.00
N LYS A 139 -12.77 5.27 55.21
CA LYS A 139 -11.87 5.45 56.37
C LYS A 139 -12.49 6.30 57.49
N ALA A 140 -13.70 6.80 57.33
CA ALA A 140 -14.49 7.52 58.34
C ALA A 140 -15.60 6.62 58.88
#